data_AF-A0A7U9RAS4-F1
#
_entry.id   AF-A0A7U9RAS4-F1
#
_cell.length_a   1.000
_cell.length_b   1.000
_cell.length_c   1.000
_cell.angle_alpha   90.00
_cell.angle_beta   90.00
_cell.angle_gamma   90.00
#
_symmetry.space_group_name_H-M   'P 1'
#
loop_
_entity.id
_entity.type
_entity.pdbx_description
1 polymer ?
#
loop_
_entity_poly.entity_id
_entity_poly.type
_entity_poly.pdbx_seq_one_letter_code
_entity_poly.pdbx_strand_id
1 'polypeptide(L)'
;MKNRNQLALGFLLGAATAGICLLSLQQHCINSWMERAEKSRGLFRLMDQWVNVKQEKKNIDEYFRKYHYKRIAIYGMGYVGQRLLKELKNSEVEIAYGIDRNAENIDTEIKMVTIKEELADIDAVVITLIDEFDGVKEVLSEQLSCPIIAIEDIINEIS
;
A
#
# COMPACT_ATOMS: atom_id res chain seq x y z
N MET A 1 -44.76 39.17 -25.91
CA MET A 1 -43.72 39.34 -24.87
C MET A 1 -43.57 38.13 -23.92
N LYS A 2 -44.65 37.43 -23.54
CA LYS A 2 -44.62 36.29 -22.58
C LYS A 2 -43.68 35.13 -22.96
N ASN A 3 -43.62 34.72 -24.23
CA ASN A 3 -42.82 33.55 -24.66
C ASN A 3 -41.30 33.78 -24.66
N ARG A 4 -40.82 35.02 -24.81
CA ARG A 4 -39.37 35.33 -24.82
C ARG A 4 -38.75 35.17 -23.42
N ASN A 5 -39.50 35.51 -22.37
CA ASN A 5 -39.02 35.38 -20.99
C ASN A 5 -38.97 33.91 -20.54
N GLN A 6 -39.90 33.07 -21.01
CA GLN A 6 -39.90 31.64 -20.72
C GLN A 6 -38.73 30.91 -21.41
N LEU A 7 -38.42 31.28 -22.66
CA LEU A 7 -37.25 30.76 -23.38
C LEU A 7 -35.92 31.14 -22.72
N ALA A 8 -35.77 32.41 -22.30
CA ALA A 8 -34.58 32.87 -21.60
C ALA A 8 -34.38 32.15 -20.25
N LEU A 9 -35.46 31.93 -19.50
CA LEU A 9 -35.42 31.22 -18.21
C LEU A 9 -35.03 29.73 -18.38
N GLY A 10 -35.56 29.06 -19.41
CA GLY A 10 -35.19 27.68 -19.73
C GLY A 10 -33.73 27.52 -20.13
N PHE A 11 -33.17 28.49 -20.86
CA PHE A 11 -31.76 28.48 -21.24
C PHE A 11 -30.82 28.66 -20.04
N LEU A 12 -31.18 29.54 -19.09
CA LEU A 12 -30.42 29.75 -17.85
C LEU A 12 -30.41 28.49 -16.96
N LEU A 13 -31.56 27.83 -16.82
CA LEU A 13 -31.67 26.57 -16.07
C LEU A 13 -30.87 25.43 -16.75
N GLY A 14 -30.93 25.34 -18.09
CA GLY A 14 -30.14 24.38 -18.86
C GLY A 14 -28.62 24.61 -18.72
N ALA A 15 -28.15 25.85 -18.81
CA ALA A 15 -26.74 26.19 -18.63
C ALA A 15 -26.24 25.89 -17.21
N ALA A 16 -27.04 26.18 -16.18
CA ALA A 16 -26.68 25.89 -14.79
C ALA A 16 -26.56 24.38 -14.52
N THR A 17 -27.50 23.58 -15.01
CA THR A 17 -27.46 22.12 -14.86
C THR A 17 -26.30 21.47 -15.61
N ALA A 18 -26.00 21.93 -16.83
CA ALA A 18 -24.80 21.49 -17.57
C ALA A 18 -23.50 21.86 -16.84
N GLY A 19 -23.43 23.05 -16.25
CA GLY A 19 -22.29 23.49 -15.44
C GLY A 19 -22.07 22.62 -14.20
N ILE A 20 -23.13 22.32 -13.44
CA ILE A 20 -23.05 21.42 -12.26
C ILE A 20 -22.61 20.01 -12.68
N CYS A 21 -23.15 19.49 -13.79
CA CYS A 21 -22.77 18.19 -14.33
C CYS A 21 -21.27 18.15 -14.68
N LEU A 22 -20.76 19.14 -15.41
CA LEU A 22 -19.33 19.26 -15.75
C LEU A 22 -18.44 19.35 -14.51
N LEU A 23 -18.84 20.13 -13.49
CA LEU A 23 -18.11 20.24 -12.23
C LEU A 23 -18.07 18.90 -11.47
N SER A 24 -19.19 18.16 -11.44
CA SER A 24 -19.24 16.84 -10.78
C SER A 24 -18.37 15.79 -11.47
N LEU A 25 -18.30 15.80 -12.81
CA LEU A 25 -17.41 14.94 -13.58
C LEU A 25 -15.93 15.29 -13.34
N GLN A 26 -15.61 16.59 -13.28
CA GLN A 26 -14.27 17.06 -12.93
C GLN A 26 -13.89 16.68 -11.50
N GLN A 27 -14.82 16.75 -10.55
CA GLN A 27 -14.57 16.40 -9.15
C GLN A 27 -14.14 14.94 -8.99
N HIS A 28 -14.75 14.01 -9.74
CA HIS A 28 -14.34 12.60 -9.72
C HIS A 28 -12.89 12.43 -10.19
N CYS A 29 -12.51 13.13 -11.26
CA CYS A 29 -11.14 13.15 -11.74
C CYS A 29 -10.20 13.70 -10.65
N ILE A 30 -10.50 14.88 -10.11
CA ILE A 30 -9.70 15.53 -9.04
C ILE A 30 -9.54 14.60 -7.84
N ASN A 31 -10.60 13.95 -7.37
CA ASN A 31 -10.54 13.02 -6.25
C ASN A 31 -9.60 11.84 -6.54
N SER A 32 -9.69 11.24 -7.73
CA SER A 32 -8.78 10.14 -8.13
C SER A 32 -7.31 10.59 -8.25
N TRP A 33 -7.05 11.84 -8.64
CA TRP A 33 -5.71 12.41 -8.67
C TRP A 33 -5.19 12.71 -7.27
N MET A 34 -6.04 13.24 -6.38
CA MET A 34 -5.70 13.49 -4.98
C MET A 34 -5.38 12.18 -4.25
N GLU A 35 -6.18 11.13 -4.41
CA GLU A 35 -5.93 9.82 -3.80
C GLU A 35 -4.58 9.23 -4.25
N ARG A 36 -4.29 9.28 -5.56
CA ARG A 36 -2.98 8.85 -6.09
C ARG A 36 -1.83 9.72 -5.58
N ALA A 37 -2.04 11.02 -5.43
CA ALA A 37 -1.04 11.93 -4.89
C ALA A 37 -0.76 11.64 -3.41
N GLU A 38 -1.79 11.35 -2.61
CA GLU A 38 -1.66 10.98 -1.20
C GLU A 38 -0.91 9.65 -1.04
N LYS A 39 -1.28 8.62 -1.81
CA LYS A 39 -0.52 7.36 -1.87
C LYS A 39 0.95 7.58 -2.22
N SER A 40 1.20 8.40 -3.23
CA SER A 40 2.56 8.72 -3.67
C SER A 40 3.34 9.48 -2.60
N ARG A 41 2.68 10.37 -1.87
CA ARG A 41 3.26 11.12 -0.74
C ARG A 41 3.60 10.18 0.42
N GLY A 42 2.72 9.23 0.75
CA GLY A 42 2.97 8.20 1.76
C GLY A 42 4.18 7.34 1.39
N LEU A 43 4.22 6.83 0.16
CA LEU A 43 5.36 6.07 -0.33
C LEU A 43 6.67 6.88 -0.32
N PHE A 44 6.63 8.14 -0.75
CA PHE A 44 7.80 9.02 -0.72
C PHE A 44 8.33 9.20 0.71
N ARG A 45 7.44 9.41 1.69
CA ARG A 45 7.82 9.53 3.10
C ARG A 45 8.43 8.25 3.66
N LEU A 46 7.81 7.10 3.38
CA LEU A 46 8.37 5.81 3.79
C LEU A 46 9.80 5.66 3.25
N MET A 47 10.01 5.96 1.97
CA MET A 47 11.32 5.83 1.34
C MET A 47 12.33 6.86 1.88
N ASP A 48 11.90 8.09 2.18
CA ASP A 48 12.73 9.13 2.80
C ASP A 48 13.19 8.70 4.21
N GLN A 49 12.27 8.20 5.05
CA GLN A 49 12.60 7.66 6.37
C GLN A 49 13.50 6.43 6.29
N TRP A 50 13.25 5.52 5.35
CA TRP A 50 14.13 4.38 5.12
C TRP A 50 15.55 4.84 4.76
N VAL A 51 15.69 5.82 3.87
CA VAL A 51 17.00 6.40 3.55
C VAL A 51 17.65 7.03 4.80
N ASN A 52 16.89 7.73 5.64
CA ASN A 52 17.40 8.27 6.91
C ASN A 52 17.95 7.17 7.82
N VAL A 53 17.19 6.07 8.02
CA VAL A 53 17.63 4.89 8.79
C VAL A 53 18.97 4.36 8.28
N LYS A 54 19.14 4.24 6.95
CA LYS A 54 20.41 3.80 6.36
C LYS A 54 21.55 4.80 6.58
N GLN A 55 21.28 6.10 6.50
CA GLN A 55 22.28 7.14 6.75
C GLN A 55 22.74 7.16 8.21
N GLU A 56 21.85 6.81 9.14
CA GLU A 56 22.17 6.61 10.56
C GLU A 56 22.88 5.27 10.84
N LYS A 57 23.16 4.47 9.80
CA LYS A 57 23.78 3.13 9.88
C LYS A 57 22.98 2.11 10.69
N LYS A 58 21.70 2.38 10.90
CA LYS A 58 20.74 1.41 11.44
C LYS A 58 20.29 0.47 10.33
N ASN A 59 19.83 -0.71 10.72
CA ASN A 59 19.35 -1.71 9.77
C ASN A 59 17.98 -2.25 10.17
N ILE A 60 17.19 -2.61 9.16
CA ILE A 60 15.82 -3.09 9.38
C ILE A 60 15.80 -4.43 10.14
N ASP A 61 16.84 -5.26 10.01
CA ASP A 61 16.94 -6.53 10.77
C ASP A 61 16.95 -6.33 12.29
N GLU A 62 17.30 -5.13 12.78
CA GLU A 62 17.27 -4.79 14.20
C GLU A 62 15.87 -4.93 14.81
N TYR A 63 14.83 -4.54 14.05
CA TYR A 63 13.44 -4.71 14.46
C TYR A 63 13.11 -6.19 14.65
N PHE A 64 13.38 -7.02 13.64
CA PHE A 64 13.07 -8.45 13.68
C PHE A 64 13.83 -9.18 14.80
N ARG A 65 15.11 -8.82 15.02
CA ARG A 65 15.90 -9.36 16.13
C ARG A 65 15.33 -8.98 17.49
N LYS A 66 14.90 -7.72 17.66
CA LYS A 66 14.29 -7.21 18.91
C LYS A 66 13.02 -7.98 19.29
N TYR A 67 12.18 -8.31 18.30
CA TYR A 67 10.92 -9.04 18.51
C TYR A 67 11.03 -10.55 18.33
N HIS A 68 12.23 -11.07 18.10
CA HIS A 68 12.50 -12.49 17.88
C HIS A 68 11.76 -13.12 16.69
N TYR A 69 11.46 -12.33 15.66
CA TYR A 69 10.93 -12.81 14.39
C TYR A 69 12.08 -13.28 13.51
N LYS A 70 12.15 -14.58 13.21
CA LYS A 70 13.23 -15.17 12.41
C LYS A 70 12.76 -15.57 11.03
N ARG A 71 11.51 -16.00 10.89
CA ARG A 71 10.96 -16.49 9.64
C ARG A 71 9.70 -15.70 9.30
N ILE A 72 9.75 -14.88 8.26
CA ILE A 72 8.66 -13.95 7.92
C ILE A 72 8.15 -14.16 6.51
N ALA A 73 6.95 -13.65 6.23
CA ALA A 73 6.43 -13.48 4.88
C ALA A 73 6.27 -11.99 4.55
N ILE A 74 6.36 -11.63 3.27
CA ILE A 74 6.18 -10.25 2.82
C ILE A 74 4.92 -10.18 1.94
N TYR A 75 3.93 -9.37 2.33
CA TYR A 75 2.75 -9.09 1.52
C TYR A 75 2.93 -7.79 0.71
N GLY A 76 2.72 -7.90 -0.60
CA GLY A 76 2.91 -6.82 -1.57
C GLY A 76 4.35 -6.83 -2.12
N MET A 77 4.60 -7.61 -3.17
CA MET A 77 5.93 -7.75 -3.77
C MET A 77 6.19 -6.73 -4.90
N GLY A 78 5.64 -5.53 -4.74
CA GLY A 78 5.96 -4.35 -5.54
C GLY A 78 7.34 -3.77 -5.19
N TYR A 79 7.53 -2.47 -5.40
CA TYR A 79 8.85 -1.85 -5.13
C TYR A 79 9.28 -1.97 -3.67
N VAL A 80 8.40 -1.67 -2.71
CA VAL A 80 8.74 -1.70 -1.28
C VAL A 80 9.07 -3.11 -0.82
N GLY A 81 8.21 -4.10 -1.11
CA GLY A 81 8.48 -5.51 -0.81
C GLY A 81 9.78 -6.04 -1.39
N GLN A 82 10.10 -5.71 -2.64
CA GLN A 82 11.37 -6.10 -3.25
C GLN A 82 12.59 -5.41 -2.63
N ARG A 83 12.44 -4.17 -2.12
CA ARG A 83 13.51 -3.50 -1.37
C ARG A 83 13.71 -4.15 -0.01
N LEU A 84 12.63 -4.54 0.68
CA LEU A 84 12.69 -5.23 1.96
C LEU A 84 13.37 -6.60 1.83
N LEU A 85 12.97 -7.39 0.82
CA LEU A 85 13.61 -8.66 0.49
C LEU A 85 15.13 -8.47 0.28
N LYS A 86 15.52 -7.48 -0.50
CA LYS A 86 16.93 -7.20 -0.77
C LYS A 86 17.70 -6.72 0.47
N GLU A 87 17.09 -5.89 1.31
CA GLU A 87 17.68 -5.39 2.54
C GLU A 87 17.97 -6.52 3.53
N LEU A 88 17.05 -7.49 3.64
CA LEU A 88 17.16 -8.61 4.59
C LEU A 88 17.98 -9.79 4.07
N LYS A 89 18.42 -9.78 2.81
CA LYS A 89 19.14 -10.90 2.17
C LYS A 89 20.38 -11.39 2.93
N ASN A 90 21.09 -10.48 3.62
CA ASN A 90 22.29 -10.81 4.39
C ASN A 90 22.05 -10.78 5.90
N SER A 91 20.78 -10.81 6.33
CA SER A 91 20.40 -10.85 7.74
C SER A 91 20.16 -12.29 8.21
N GLU A 92 19.92 -12.47 9.50
CA GLU A 92 19.49 -13.75 10.08
C GLU A 92 17.99 -14.04 9.86
N VAL A 93 17.24 -13.10 9.25
CA VAL A 93 15.81 -13.23 8.97
C VAL A 93 15.60 -13.99 7.67
N GLU A 94 14.94 -15.14 7.74
CA GLU A 94 14.48 -15.92 6.60
C GLU A 94 13.19 -15.31 6.03
N ILE A 95 13.22 -14.94 4.75
CA ILE A 95 11.98 -14.63 4.00
C ILE A 95 11.43 -15.93 3.44
N ALA A 96 10.44 -16.50 4.11
CA ALA A 96 9.86 -17.80 3.77
C ALA A 96 9.16 -17.79 2.41
N TYR A 97 8.40 -16.73 2.13
CA TYR A 97 7.70 -16.53 0.87
C TYR A 97 7.20 -15.09 0.74
N GLY A 98 6.94 -14.68 -0.50
CA GLY A 98 6.23 -13.45 -0.85
C GLY A 98 4.76 -13.74 -1.13
N ILE A 99 3.87 -12.86 -0.69
CA ILE A 99 2.44 -12.91 -0.96
C ILE A 99 2.09 -11.74 -1.89
N ASP A 100 1.56 -12.03 -3.08
CA ASP A 100 1.08 -10.99 -3.99
C ASP A 100 -0.09 -11.50 -4.83
N ARG A 101 -1.03 -10.60 -5.15
CA ARG A 101 -2.14 -10.93 -6.06
C ARG A 101 -1.67 -11.31 -7.46
N ASN A 102 -0.47 -10.86 -7.84
CA ASN A 102 0.15 -11.09 -9.13
C ASN A 102 1.34 -12.06 -9.04
N ALA A 103 1.36 -12.93 -8.02
CA ALA A 103 2.47 -13.84 -7.70
C ALA A 103 3.08 -14.57 -8.91
N GLU A 104 2.23 -15.06 -9.83
CA GLU A 104 2.65 -15.78 -11.05
C GLU A 104 3.53 -14.96 -12.00
N ASN A 105 3.45 -13.63 -11.94
CA ASN A 105 4.14 -12.70 -12.84
C ASN A 105 5.33 -12.00 -12.17
N ILE A 106 5.69 -12.36 -10.94
CA ILE A 106 6.80 -11.76 -10.21
C ILE A 106 7.95 -12.77 -10.14
N ASP A 107 9.01 -12.49 -10.90
CA ASP A 107 10.23 -13.30 -10.88
C ASP A 107 11.13 -12.90 -9.70
N THR A 108 11.29 -13.80 -8.74
CA THR A 108 12.11 -13.58 -7.52
C THR A 108 12.81 -14.86 -7.08
N GLU A 109 13.82 -14.72 -6.21
CA GLU A 109 14.54 -15.86 -5.63
C GLU A 109 13.77 -16.60 -4.51
N ILE A 110 12.62 -16.06 -4.08
CA ILE A 110 11.78 -16.68 -3.05
C ILE A 110 10.49 -17.24 -3.66
N LYS A 111 9.87 -18.18 -2.95
CA LYS A 111 8.55 -18.70 -3.33
C LYS A 111 7.54 -17.54 -3.33
N MET A 112 6.75 -17.45 -4.40
CA MET A 112 5.64 -16.52 -4.51
C MET A 112 4.32 -17.29 -4.39
N VAL A 113 3.38 -16.77 -3.59
CA VAL A 113 2.03 -17.31 -3.41
C VAL A 113 1.00 -16.20 -3.47
N THR A 114 -0.24 -16.56 -3.78
CA THR A 114 -1.40 -15.68 -3.63
C THR A 114 -2.00 -15.81 -2.23
N ILE A 115 -2.74 -14.79 -1.78
CA ILE A 115 -3.44 -14.82 -0.48
C ILE A 115 -4.56 -15.86 -0.40
N LYS A 116 -4.93 -16.49 -1.52
CA LYS A 116 -5.98 -17.52 -1.58
C LYS A 116 -5.42 -18.94 -1.39
N GLU A 117 -4.11 -19.10 -1.44
CA GLU A 117 -3.43 -20.37 -1.21
C GLU A 117 -3.24 -20.60 0.29
N GLU A 118 -2.99 -21.85 0.66
CA GLU A 118 -2.63 -22.20 2.03
C GLU A 118 -1.27 -21.59 2.39
N LEU A 119 -1.26 -20.77 3.44
CA LEU A 119 -0.08 -20.06 3.92
C LEU A 119 0.62 -20.89 5.00
N ALA A 120 1.92 -21.09 4.86
CA ALA A 120 2.71 -21.87 5.81
C ALA A 120 2.98 -21.06 7.10
N ASP A 121 3.04 -21.73 8.25
CA ASP A 121 3.33 -21.09 9.54
C ASP A 121 4.67 -20.34 9.54
N ILE A 122 4.64 -19.14 10.09
CA ILE A 122 5.73 -18.14 10.12
C ILE A 122 5.57 -17.27 11.37
N ASP A 123 6.62 -16.52 11.72
CA ASP A 123 6.67 -15.71 12.94
C ASP A 123 5.95 -14.37 12.80
N ALA A 124 5.95 -13.76 11.60
CA ALA A 124 5.24 -12.51 11.29
C ALA A 124 5.05 -12.29 9.78
N VAL A 125 3.96 -11.61 9.38
CA VAL A 125 3.79 -11.08 8.02
C VAL A 125 4.06 -9.58 8.01
N VAL A 126 4.85 -9.12 7.04
CA VAL A 126 5.09 -7.69 6.80
C VAL A 126 4.27 -7.24 5.60
N ILE A 127 3.30 -6.34 5.80
CA ILE A 127 2.55 -5.69 4.74
C ILE A 127 3.31 -4.46 4.28
N THR A 128 3.57 -4.37 2.97
CA THR A 128 4.31 -3.24 2.36
C THR A 128 3.44 -2.31 1.52
N LEU A 129 2.12 -2.43 1.65
CA LEU A 129 1.14 -1.52 1.05
C LEU A 129 0.80 -0.40 2.05
N ILE A 130 0.79 0.86 1.57
CA ILE A 130 0.51 2.04 2.40
C ILE A 130 -0.99 2.21 2.71
N ASP A 131 -1.88 1.90 1.75
CA ASP A 131 -3.31 2.28 1.88
C ASP A 131 -4.26 1.11 2.15
N GLU A 132 -3.74 -0.12 2.26
CA GLU A 132 -4.56 -1.35 2.27
C GLU A 132 -4.29 -2.25 3.49
N PHE A 133 -3.72 -1.69 4.56
CA PHE A 133 -3.29 -2.48 5.72
C PHE A 133 -4.44 -3.25 6.40
N ASP A 134 -5.50 -2.56 6.83
CA ASP A 134 -6.57 -3.18 7.65
C ASP A 134 -7.30 -4.30 6.91
N GLY A 135 -7.67 -4.07 5.65
CA GLY A 135 -8.37 -5.07 4.85
C GLY A 135 -7.51 -6.31 4.56
N VAL A 136 -6.22 -6.12 4.28
CA VAL A 136 -5.29 -7.24 4.07
C VAL A 136 -5.01 -7.97 5.38
N LYS A 137 -4.86 -7.24 6.49
CA LYS A 137 -4.65 -7.82 7.80
C LYS A 137 -5.80 -8.72 8.21
N GLU A 138 -7.05 -8.31 7.98
CA GLU A 138 -8.23 -9.12 8.30
C GLU A 138 -8.16 -10.47 7.59
N VAL A 139 -7.95 -10.47 6.27
CA VAL A 139 -7.85 -11.71 5.47
C VAL A 139 -6.68 -12.59 5.89
N LEU A 140 -5.51 -12.02 6.17
CA LEU A 140 -4.36 -12.79 6.62
C LEU A 140 -4.57 -13.37 8.03
N SER A 141 -5.29 -12.67 8.90
CA SER A 141 -5.59 -13.13 10.27
C SER A 141 -6.54 -14.33 10.30
N GLU A 142 -7.30 -14.56 9.22
CA GLU A 142 -8.14 -15.76 9.09
C GLU A 142 -7.32 -17.04 8.84
N GLN A 143 -6.10 -16.91 8.32
CA GLN A 143 -5.25 -18.03 7.91
C GLN A 143 -4.03 -18.22 8.80
N LEU A 144 -3.53 -17.14 9.42
CA LEU A 144 -2.30 -17.13 10.20
C LEU A 144 -2.56 -16.57 11.60
N SER A 145 -1.95 -17.19 12.61
CA SER A 145 -2.02 -16.72 14.00
C SER A 145 -0.91 -15.75 14.39
N CYS A 146 0.02 -15.46 13.48
CA CYS A 146 1.17 -14.60 13.74
C CYS A 146 0.82 -13.11 13.63
N PRO A 147 1.63 -12.21 14.22
CA PRO A 147 1.52 -10.78 14.01
C PRO A 147 1.58 -10.38 12.53
N ILE A 148 0.77 -9.39 12.16
CA ILE A 148 0.76 -8.74 10.85
C ILE A 148 1.14 -7.28 11.06
N ILE A 149 2.22 -6.86 10.42
CA ILE A 149 2.95 -5.64 10.74
C ILE A 149 3.06 -4.76 9.49
N ALA A 150 2.77 -3.48 9.61
CA ALA A 150 2.98 -2.55 8.51
C ALA A 150 4.48 -2.22 8.40
N ILE A 151 5.02 -2.14 7.18
CA ILE A 151 6.39 -1.70 6.97
C ILE A 151 6.64 -0.29 7.53
N GLU A 152 5.62 0.58 7.51
CA GLU A 152 5.68 1.91 8.09
C GLU A 152 5.96 1.87 9.59
N ASP A 153 5.35 0.93 10.33
CA ASP A 153 5.59 0.78 11.76
C ASP A 153 7.02 0.33 12.05
N ILE A 154 7.55 -0.60 11.23
CA ILE A 154 8.94 -1.07 11.34
C ILE A 154 9.91 0.10 11.13
N ILE A 155 9.74 0.85 10.04
CA ILE A 155 10.60 1.99 9.72
C ILE A 155 10.49 3.08 10.78
N ASN A 156 9.28 3.41 11.24
CA ASN A 156 9.05 4.43 12.27
C ASN A 156 9.67 4.07 13.61
N GLU A 157 9.66 2.79 13.99
CA GLU A 157 10.21 2.35 15.28
C GLU A 157 11.75 2.43 15.31
N ILE A 158 12.40 2.12 14.19
CA ILE A 158 13.87 2.15 14.10
C ILE A 158 14.42 3.51 13.66
N SER A 159 13.57 4.41 13.16
CA SER A 159 13.97 5.79 12.80
C SER A 159 14.46 6.57 14.02
#